data_AF-A0A554LAV0-F1
#
_entry.id   AF-A0A554LAV0-F1
#
_cell.length_a   1.000
_cell.length_b   1.000
_cell.length_c   1.000
_cell.angle_alpha   90.00
_cell.angle_beta   90.00
_cell.angle_gamma   90.00
#
_symmetry.space_group_name_H-M   'P 1'
#
loop_
_entity.id
_entity.type
_entity.pdbx_description
1 polymer ?
#
loop_
_entity_poly.entity_id
_entity_poly.type
_entity_poly.pdbx_seq_one_letter_code
_entity_poly.pdbx_strand_id
1 'polypeptide(L)'
;MSSFVLFYLVLHLFLFALSFYKVFKSKEKLEFIYAWAFIFGAFVWEDLLVLSLFNVFFAFVVYILGDIKIGIIFLLVFFIVRAFGETIYYFLQQFNSLPPYPHRLHAHFKALRSILGDISDQKCFILGQVLFQCITVLSAVLLILFLRGS
;
A
#
# COMPACT_ATOMS: atom_id res chain seq x y z
N MET A 1 -4.47 -11.08 22.35
CA MET A 1 -5.01 -10.80 20.99
C MET A 1 -5.30 -9.33 20.81
N SER A 2 -6.20 -8.73 21.61
CA SER A 2 -6.59 -7.31 21.49
C SER A 2 -5.42 -6.33 21.62
N SER A 3 -4.49 -6.56 22.57
CA SER A 3 -3.31 -5.69 22.74
C SER A 3 -2.36 -5.70 21.55
N PHE A 4 -2.21 -6.84 20.87
CA PHE A 4 -1.36 -6.96 19.67
C PHE A 4 -1.98 -6.21 18.50
N VAL A 5 -3.28 -6.40 18.25
CA VAL A 5 -4.00 -5.70 17.18
C VAL A 5 -4.03 -4.19 17.44
N LEU A 6 -4.21 -3.78 18.71
CA LEU A 6 -4.15 -2.37 19.10
C LEU A 6 -2.76 -1.77 18.87
N PHE A 7 -1.69 -2.47 19.26
CA PHE A 7 -0.32 -2.03 18.98
C PHE A 7 -0.09 -1.88 17.47
N TYR A 8 -0.50 -2.86 16.69
CA TYR A 8 -0.38 -2.84 15.23
C TYR A 8 -1.14 -1.66 14.60
N LEU A 9 -2.35 -1.38 15.08
CA LEU A 9 -3.15 -0.22 14.66
C LEU A 9 -2.43 1.10 14.97
N VAL A 10 -1.94 1.28 16.20
CA VAL A 10 -1.23 2.50 16.62
C VAL A 10 0.08 2.67 15.83
N LEU A 11 0.82 1.59 15.61
CA LEU A 11 2.03 1.58 14.80
C LEU A 11 1.73 2.07 13.39
N HIS A 12 0.69 1.54 12.73
CA HIS A 12 0.37 1.96 11.36
C HIS A 12 -0.23 3.37 11.28
N LEU A 13 -0.92 3.86 12.31
CA LEU A 13 -1.28 5.28 12.38
C LEU A 13 -0.05 6.19 12.43
N PHE A 14 0.95 5.83 13.23
CA PHE A 14 2.22 6.55 13.29
C PHE A 14 2.96 6.50 11.94
N LEU A 15 3.07 5.32 11.32
CA LEU A 15 3.74 5.14 10.03
C LEU A 15 3.00 5.89 8.90
N PHE A 16 1.67 5.94 8.94
CA PHE A 16 0.86 6.75 8.02
C PHE A 16 1.19 8.24 8.15
N ALA A 17 1.20 8.79 9.38
CA ALA A 17 1.54 10.19 9.60
C ALA A 17 2.98 10.52 9.16
N LEU A 18 3.93 9.64 9.47
CA LEU A 18 5.33 9.78 9.08
C LEU A 18 5.52 9.76 7.56
N SER A 19 4.95 8.77 6.89
CA SER A 19 5.04 8.63 5.43
C SER A 19 4.32 9.76 4.71
N PHE A 20 3.16 10.22 5.21
CA PHE A 20 2.47 11.39 4.67
C PHE A 20 3.36 12.64 4.72
N TYR A 21 3.97 12.93 5.88
CA TYR A 21 4.90 14.05 6.02
C TYR A 21 6.08 13.94 5.05
N LYS A 22 6.66 12.74 4.91
CA LYS A 22 7.79 12.48 4.02
C LYS A 22 7.43 12.71 2.56
N VAL A 23 6.34 12.10 2.08
CA VAL A 23 5.86 12.26 0.69
C VAL A 23 5.52 13.71 0.39
N PHE A 24 4.85 14.41 1.31
CA PHE A 24 4.48 15.81 1.14
C PHE A 24 5.71 16.74 1.06
N LYS A 25 6.77 16.44 1.83
CA LYS A 25 8.00 17.25 1.85
C LYS A 25 8.91 16.96 0.66
N SER A 26 9.01 15.70 0.20
CA SER A 26 9.88 15.30 -0.91
C SER A 26 9.10 15.22 -2.22
N LYS A 27 8.67 16.36 -2.79
CA LYS A 27 7.77 16.34 -3.96
C LYS A 27 8.34 15.66 -5.21
N GLU A 28 9.64 15.79 -5.46
CA GLU A 28 10.26 15.28 -6.70
C GLU A 28 11.05 13.99 -6.51
N LYS A 29 11.77 13.83 -5.39
CA LYS A 29 12.69 12.70 -5.19
C LYS A 29 11.98 11.49 -4.57
N LEU A 30 12.20 10.32 -5.16
CA LEU A 30 11.90 9.05 -4.51
C LEU A 30 13.01 8.68 -3.55
N GLU A 31 12.62 8.25 -2.36
CA GLU A 31 13.54 7.77 -1.33
C GLU A 31 13.18 6.33 -1.00
N PHE A 32 14.15 5.43 -1.17
CA PHE A 32 14.01 4.03 -0.80
C PHE A 32 14.16 3.84 0.71
N ILE A 33 13.28 3.05 1.30
CA ILE A 33 13.20 2.75 2.74
C ILE A 33 13.26 1.25 3.05
N TYR A 34 13.72 0.45 2.08
CA TYR A 34 13.62 -1.01 2.05
C TYR A 34 14.14 -1.75 3.30
N ALA A 35 15.05 -1.17 4.09
CA ALA A 35 15.67 -1.87 5.22
C ALA A 35 14.64 -2.38 6.24
N TRP A 36 13.88 -1.47 6.85
CA TRP A 36 12.89 -1.81 7.87
C TRP A 36 11.47 -1.88 7.30
N ALA A 37 11.21 -1.14 6.22
CA ALA A 37 9.87 -1.01 5.67
C ALA A 37 9.41 -2.26 4.88
N PHE A 38 10.36 -3.12 4.49
CA PHE A 38 10.08 -4.38 3.79
C PHE A 38 9.17 -5.32 4.58
N ILE A 39 9.26 -5.30 5.92
CA ILE A 39 8.38 -6.09 6.81
C ILE A 39 6.90 -5.71 6.60
N PHE A 40 6.64 -4.47 6.16
CA PHE A 40 5.31 -3.98 5.83
C PHE A 40 5.01 -4.03 4.33
N GLY A 41 5.87 -4.67 3.54
CA GLY A 41 5.77 -4.70 2.08
C GLY A 41 6.10 -3.37 1.41
N ALA A 42 6.75 -2.41 2.08
CA ALA A 42 7.04 -1.10 1.50
C ALA A 42 8.51 -0.98 1.06
N PHE A 43 8.75 -0.41 -0.12
CA PHE A 43 10.09 -0.11 -0.64
C PHE A 43 10.39 1.38 -0.70
N VAL A 44 9.36 2.22 -0.85
CA VAL A 44 9.41 3.69 -0.85
C VAL A 44 8.37 4.27 0.10
N TRP A 45 8.47 5.57 0.41
CA TRP A 45 7.51 6.23 1.31
C TRP A 45 6.08 6.20 0.79
N GLU A 46 5.89 6.26 -0.53
CA GLU A 46 4.60 6.18 -1.20
C GLU A 46 3.91 4.84 -0.95
N ASP A 47 4.64 3.73 -1.00
CA ASP A 47 4.13 2.42 -0.61
C ASP A 47 3.68 2.46 0.84
N LEU A 48 4.57 2.91 1.75
CA LEU A 48 4.28 2.91 3.17
C LEU A 48 3.07 3.77 3.52
N LEU A 49 2.84 4.87 2.80
CA LEU A 49 1.68 5.72 2.98
C LEU A 49 0.38 4.96 2.74
N VAL A 50 0.24 4.33 1.57
CA VAL A 50 -0.97 3.60 1.20
C VAL A 50 -1.13 2.35 2.05
N LEU A 51 -0.05 1.58 2.23
CA LEU A 51 -0.06 0.34 2.99
C LEU A 51 -0.35 0.59 4.48
N SER A 52 0.13 1.69 5.06
CA SER A 52 -0.17 1.99 6.46
C SER A 52 -1.63 2.33 6.66
N LEU A 53 -2.23 3.14 5.78
CA LEU A 53 -3.66 3.44 5.85
C LEU A 53 -4.51 2.17 5.67
N PHE A 54 -4.11 1.32 4.73
CA PHE A 54 -4.76 0.03 4.48
C PHE A 54 -4.67 -0.90 5.69
N ASN A 55 -3.50 -1.01 6.32
CA ASN A 55 -3.30 -1.81 7.52
C ASN A 55 -4.05 -1.25 8.73
N VAL A 56 -4.22 0.08 8.87
CA VAL A 56 -5.09 0.68 9.89
C VAL A 56 -6.52 0.21 9.72
N PHE A 57 -7.06 0.28 8.49
CA PHE A 57 -8.41 -0.17 8.19
C PHE A 57 -8.60 -1.65 8.56
N PHE A 58 -7.69 -2.52 8.14
CA PHE A 58 -7.79 -3.95 8.44
C PHE A 58 -7.59 -4.27 9.92
N ALA A 59 -6.64 -3.63 10.60
CA ALA A 59 -6.45 -3.80 12.03
C ALA A 59 -7.70 -3.40 12.80
N PHE A 60 -8.36 -2.31 12.40
CA PHE A 60 -9.61 -1.86 12.99
C PHE A 60 -10.75 -2.86 12.78
N VAL A 61 -10.89 -3.42 11.57
CA VAL A 61 -11.88 -4.47 11.27
C VAL A 61 -11.63 -5.73 12.12
N VAL A 62 -10.39 -6.21 12.20
CA VAL A 62 -10.02 -7.37 13.02
C VAL A 62 -10.25 -7.10 14.50
N TYR A 63 -9.99 -5.88 14.96
CA TYR A 63 -10.23 -5.47 16.35
C TYR A 63 -11.72 -5.53 16.71
N ILE A 64 -12.60 -5.01 15.84
CA ILE A 64 -14.05 -5.04 16.06
C ILE A 64 -14.60 -6.47 16.01
N LEU A 65 -14.18 -7.26 15.03
CA LEU A 65 -14.69 -8.62 14.85
C LEU A 65 -14.14 -9.61 15.88
N GLY A 66 -12.98 -9.32 16.48
CA GLY A 66 -12.36 -10.18 17.48
C GLY A 66 -11.90 -11.54 16.94
N ASP A 67 -11.87 -11.76 15.63
CA ASP A 67 -11.40 -13.01 15.02
C ASP A 67 -10.03 -12.83 14.36
N ILE A 68 -8.99 -13.32 15.04
CA ILE A 68 -7.61 -13.27 14.54
C ILE A 68 -7.42 -14.02 13.22
N LYS A 69 -8.29 -15.00 12.89
CA LYS A 69 -8.21 -15.74 11.63
C LYS A 69 -8.41 -14.81 10.44
N ILE A 70 -9.27 -13.80 10.57
CA ILE A 70 -9.48 -12.79 9.53
C ILE A 70 -8.20 -11.99 9.30
N GLY A 71 -7.50 -11.63 10.39
CA GLY A 71 -6.19 -10.97 10.31
C GLY A 71 -5.11 -11.82 9.64
N ILE A 72 -5.10 -13.14 9.90
CA ILE A 72 -4.16 -14.06 9.25
C ILE A 72 -4.47 -14.21 7.76
N ILE A 73 -5.74 -14.40 7.38
CA ILE A 73 -6.16 -14.47 5.97
C ILE A 73 -5.74 -13.20 5.24
N PHE A 74 -6.00 -12.04 5.85
CA PHE A 74 -5.58 -10.75 5.32
C PHE A 74 -4.06 -10.69 5.09
N LEU A 75 -3.25 -11.02 6.10
CA LEU A 75 -1.80 -10.96 6.01
C LEU A 75 -1.25 -11.87 4.89
N LEU A 76 -1.81 -13.09 4.75
CA LEU A 76 -1.40 -14.03 3.71
C LEU A 76 -1.75 -13.53 2.31
N VAL A 77 -3.00 -13.10 2.10
CA VAL A 77 -3.44 -12.55 0.80
C VAL A 77 -2.63 -11.30 0.46
N PHE A 78 -2.39 -10.44 1.44
CA PHE A 78 -1.55 -9.26 1.31
C PHE A 78 -0.17 -9.59 0.75
N PHE A 79 0.55 -10.51 1.39
CA PHE A 79 1.90 -10.87 0.93
C PHE A 79 1.90 -11.60 -0.41
N ILE A 80 0.88 -12.39 -0.72
CA ILE A 80 0.74 -13.01 -2.06
C ILE A 80 0.63 -11.93 -3.13
N VAL A 81 -0.33 -11.00 -2.97
CA VAL A 81 -0.54 -9.92 -3.95
C VAL A 81 0.69 -9.03 -4.05
N ARG A 82 1.31 -8.69 -2.91
CA ARG A 82 2.51 -7.84 -2.88
C ARG A 82 3.69 -8.51 -3.58
N ALA A 83 4.01 -9.75 -3.22
CA ALA A 83 5.14 -10.47 -3.80
C ALA A 83 4.93 -10.71 -5.31
N PHE A 84 3.72 -11.07 -5.71
CA PHE A 84 3.38 -11.27 -7.12
C PHE A 84 3.47 -9.97 -7.92
N GLY A 85 2.91 -8.87 -7.39
CA GLY A 85 2.97 -7.55 -8.01
C GLY A 85 4.39 -7.04 -8.18
N GLU A 86 5.24 -7.19 -7.16
CA GLU A 86 6.66 -6.83 -7.25
C GLU A 86 7.43 -7.72 -8.22
N THR A 87 7.15 -9.03 -8.24
CA THR A 87 7.80 -9.95 -9.19
C THR A 87 7.51 -9.52 -10.63
N ILE A 88 6.24 -9.20 -10.93
CA ILE A 88 5.87 -8.68 -12.25
C ILE A 88 6.53 -7.33 -12.52
N TYR A 89 6.52 -6.41 -11.56
CA TYR A 89 7.15 -5.10 -11.70
C TYR A 89 8.64 -5.21 -12.05
N TYR A 90 9.41 -5.97 -11.27
CA TYR A 90 10.84 -6.17 -11.53
C TYR A 90 11.10 -6.92 -12.83
N PHE A 91 10.26 -7.89 -13.19
CA PHE A 91 10.35 -8.58 -14.46
C PHE A 91 10.14 -7.61 -15.64
N LEU A 92 9.07 -6.82 -15.61
CA LEU A 92 8.77 -5.84 -16.66
C LEU A 92 9.82 -4.74 -16.75
N GLN A 93 10.41 -4.36 -15.62
CA GLN A 93 11.48 -3.35 -15.57
C GLN A 93 12.70 -3.75 -16.42
N GLN A 94 12.98 -5.05 -16.59
CA GLN A 94 14.08 -5.54 -17.43
C GLN A 94 13.92 -5.18 -18.92
N PHE A 95 12.68 -4.94 -19.36
CA PHE A 95 12.36 -4.67 -20.77
C PHE A 95 12.12 -3.19 -21.08
N ASN A 96 12.24 -2.31 -20.08
CA ASN A 96 11.98 -0.88 -20.26
C ASN A 96 13.22 -0.17 -20.82
N SER A 97 13.23 0.09 -22.13
CA SER A 97 14.27 0.85 -22.84
C SER A 97 13.91 2.32 -23.10
N LEU A 98 12.66 2.72 -22.82
CA LEU A 98 12.13 4.08 -23.03
C LEU A 98 11.92 4.81 -21.70
N PRO A 99 11.90 6.16 -21.69
CA PRO A 99 11.51 6.92 -20.50
C PRO A 99 10.09 6.50 -20.08
N PRO A 100 9.81 6.27 -18.79
CA PRO A 100 8.72 5.38 -18.36
C PRO A 100 7.30 5.93 -18.56
N TYR A 101 7.13 7.14 -19.12
CA TYR A 101 5.86 7.87 -19.09
C TYR A 101 5.52 8.44 -20.48
N PRO A 102 4.79 7.69 -21.34
CA PRO A 102 4.42 8.19 -22.67
C PRO A 102 3.26 9.21 -22.63
N HIS A 103 2.65 9.48 -21.47
CA HIS A 103 1.41 10.25 -21.39
C HIS A 103 1.51 11.38 -20.36
N ARG A 104 1.19 12.61 -20.78
CA ARG A 104 0.97 13.76 -19.88
C ARG A 104 -0.32 13.51 -19.09
N LEU A 105 -0.24 12.73 -18.01
CA LEU A 105 -1.39 12.27 -17.20
C LEU A 105 -1.79 13.25 -16.09
N HIS A 106 -1.39 14.51 -16.22
CA HIS A 106 -1.58 15.54 -15.21
C HIS A 106 -3.02 15.66 -14.70
N ALA A 107 -4.01 15.39 -15.58
CA ALA A 107 -5.43 15.39 -15.24
C ALA A 107 -5.88 14.13 -14.47
N HIS A 108 -5.32 12.95 -14.79
CA HIS A 108 -5.70 11.67 -14.16
C HIS A 108 -5.34 11.65 -12.66
N PHE A 109 -4.28 12.36 -12.27
CA PHE A 109 -3.82 12.42 -10.89
C PHE A 109 -4.26 13.70 -10.14
N LYS A 110 -5.20 14.48 -10.70
CA LYS A 110 -5.64 15.76 -10.10
C LYS A 110 -6.15 15.60 -8.67
N ALA A 111 -6.93 14.56 -8.39
CA ALA A 111 -7.43 14.30 -7.04
C ALA A 111 -6.28 14.00 -6.06
N LEU A 112 -5.32 13.17 -6.46
CA LEU A 112 -4.16 12.83 -5.64
C LEU A 112 -3.28 14.05 -5.37
N ARG A 113 -3.02 14.87 -6.40
CA ARG A 113 -2.25 16.11 -6.29
C ARG A 113 -2.97 17.20 -5.51
N SER A 114 -4.30 17.19 -5.43
CA SER A 114 -5.01 18.12 -4.53
C SER A 114 -4.76 17.83 -3.04
N ILE A 115 -4.44 16.60 -2.68
CA ILE A 115 -4.18 16.18 -1.30
C ILE A 115 -2.69 16.27 -0.96
N LEU A 116 -1.84 15.73 -1.84
CA LEU A 116 -0.39 15.60 -1.59
C LEU A 116 0.43 16.75 -2.19
N GLY A 117 -0.22 17.69 -2.88
CA GLY A 117 0.44 18.75 -3.63
C GLY A 117 0.98 18.26 -4.97
N ASP A 118 1.77 19.11 -5.62
CA ASP A 118 2.35 18.82 -6.93
C ASP A 118 3.54 17.84 -6.83
N ILE A 119 3.22 16.58 -6.55
CA ILE A 119 4.16 15.45 -6.52
C ILE A 119 4.46 14.96 -7.96
N SER A 120 5.64 14.37 -8.16
CA SER A 120 6.05 13.87 -9.47
C SER A 120 5.13 12.76 -10.01
N ASP A 121 5.01 12.65 -11.34
CA ASP A 121 4.19 11.62 -11.99
C ASP A 121 4.55 10.20 -11.52
N GLN A 122 5.84 9.94 -11.32
CA GLN A 122 6.32 8.66 -10.81
C GLN A 122 5.72 8.30 -9.45
N LYS A 123 5.67 9.26 -8.51
CA LYS A 123 5.04 9.06 -7.20
C LYS A 123 3.55 8.78 -7.35
N CYS A 124 2.88 9.51 -8.24
CA CYS A 124 1.47 9.26 -8.54
C CYS A 124 1.22 7.83 -9.05
N PHE A 125 2.09 7.33 -9.93
CA PHE A 125 2.01 5.96 -10.42
C PHE A 125 2.23 4.91 -9.33
N ILE A 126 3.22 5.11 -8.46
CA ILE A 126 3.48 4.19 -7.34
C ILE A 126 2.26 4.16 -6.40
N LEU A 127 1.73 5.32 -6.02
CA LEU A 127 0.54 5.43 -5.18
C LEU A 127 -0.66 4.73 -5.81
N GLY A 128 -0.87 4.91 -7.13
CA GLY A 128 -1.91 4.22 -7.88
C GLY A 128 -1.72 2.69 -7.91
N GLN A 129 -0.50 2.23 -8.23
CA GLN A 129 -0.14 0.82 -8.26
C GLN A 129 -0.47 0.14 -6.92
N VAL A 130 0.00 0.74 -5.81
CA VAL A 130 -0.20 0.17 -4.47
C VAL A 130 -1.67 0.22 -4.07
N LEU A 131 -2.41 1.27 -4.44
CA LEU A 131 -3.85 1.35 -4.22
C LEU A 131 -4.60 0.21 -4.92
N PHE A 132 -4.26 -0.11 -6.17
CA PHE A 132 -4.86 -1.24 -6.88
C PHE A 132 -4.47 -2.60 -6.30
N GLN A 133 -3.25 -2.75 -5.77
CA GLN A 133 -2.87 -3.94 -5.00
C GLN A 133 -3.74 -4.06 -3.74
N CYS A 134 -3.98 -2.97 -3.00
CA CYS A 134 -4.88 -2.95 -1.85
C CYS A 134 -6.32 -3.35 -2.22
N ILE A 135 -6.85 -2.86 -3.34
CA ILE A 135 -8.18 -3.26 -3.84
C ILE A 135 -8.20 -4.76 -4.13
N THR A 136 -7.18 -5.29 -4.81
CA THR A 136 -7.05 -6.72 -5.11
C THR A 136 -7.04 -7.56 -3.84
N VAL A 137 -6.26 -7.15 -2.83
CA VAL A 137 -6.23 -7.82 -1.52
C VAL A 137 -7.61 -7.81 -0.87
N LEU A 138 -8.28 -6.65 -0.82
CA LEU A 138 -9.61 -6.53 -0.22
C LEU A 138 -10.62 -7.44 -0.92
N SER A 139 -10.66 -7.42 -2.25
CA SER A 139 -11.55 -8.28 -3.04
C SER A 139 -11.29 -9.77 -2.80
N ALA A 140 -10.01 -10.18 -2.76
CA ALA A 140 -9.66 -11.58 -2.51
C ALA A 140 -10.01 -12.03 -1.08
N VAL A 141 -9.78 -11.19 -0.07
CA VAL A 141 -10.18 -11.49 1.32
C VAL A 141 -11.71 -11.61 1.43
N LEU A 142 -12.46 -10.67 0.86
CA LEU A 142 -13.92 -10.72 0.87
C LEU A 142 -14.46 -11.96 0.15
N LEU A 143 -13.86 -12.35 -0.99
CA LEU A 143 -14.21 -13.57 -1.70
C LEU A 143 -13.98 -14.82 -0.82
N ILE A 144 -12.82 -14.92 -0.15
CA ILE A 144 -12.53 -16.04 0.76
C ILE A 144 -13.53 -16.10 1.91
N LEU A 145 -13.87 -14.95 2.51
CA LEU A 145 -14.84 -14.89 3.60
C LEU A 145 -16.25 -15.28 3.13
N PHE A 146 -16.65 -14.85 1.93
CA PHE A 146 -17.92 -15.25 1.31
C PHE A 146 -18.00 -16.76 1.09
N LEU A 147 -16.95 -17.36 0.53
CA LEU A 147 -16.86 -18.81 0.29
C LEU A 147 -16.81 -19.63 1.59
N ARG A 148 -16.24 -19.09 2.66
CA ARG A 148 -16.21 -19.73 3.98
C ARG A 148 -17.57 -19.67 4.70
N GLY A 149 -18.34 -18.61 4.46
CA GLY A 149 -19.67 -18.41 5.03
C GLY A 149 -20.81 -19.12 4.28
N SER A 150 -20.48 -19.86 3.21
CA SER A 150 -21.37 -20.75 2.45
C SER A 150 -21.09 -22.21 2.84
#